data_AF-A0A0S8FT30-F1
#
_entry.id   AF-A0A0S8FT30-F1
#
_cell.length_a   1.000
_cell.length_b   1.000
_cell.length_c   1.000
_cell.angle_alpha   90.00
_cell.angle_beta   90.00
_cell.angle_gamma   90.00
#
_symmetry.space_group_name_H-M   'P 1'
#
loop_
_entity.id
_entity.type
_entity.pdbx_description
1 polymer ?
#
loop_
_entity_poly.entity_id
_entity_poly.type
_entity_poly.pdbx_seq_one_letter_code
_entity_poly.pdbx_strand_id
1 'polypeptide(L)'
;YREMGEGMGSVLRAASELSAYTLCDRATFRTMEEALDLEVLVEGDPRMVNVYHVIVTARSKEAEATRAFAEWLHSEEGWRIIDGYGREQFGEPLFRPTS
;
A
#
# COMPACT_ATOMS: atom_id res chain seq x y z
N TYR A 1 11.32 -16.25 -13.84
CA TYR A 1 10.55 -16.02 -12.61
C TYR A 1 11.20 -16.82 -11.49
N ARG A 2 11.52 -16.19 -10.36
CA ARG A 2 12.02 -16.85 -9.14
C ARG A 2 11.09 -16.43 -8.01
N GLU A 3 10.44 -17.41 -7.40
CA GLU A 3 9.59 -17.19 -6.22
C GLU A 3 10.48 -17.22 -4.98
N MET A 4 10.43 -16.17 -4.16
CA MET A 4 11.29 -16.05 -2.98
C MET A 4 10.59 -16.49 -1.69
N GLY A 5 9.24 -16.48 -1.64
CA GLY A 5 8.47 -16.83 -0.44
C GLY A 5 8.68 -15.89 0.77
N GLU A 6 9.39 -14.78 0.57
CA GLU A 6 9.75 -13.81 1.60
C GLU A 6 8.89 -12.54 1.52
N GLY A 7 8.95 -11.70 2.56
CA GLY A 7 8.29 -10.39 2.55
C GLY A 7 8.84 -9.46 1.47
N MET A 8 8.03 -8.47 1.07
CA MET A 8 8.35 -7.56 -0.05
C MET A 8 9.71 -6.86 0.09
N GLY A 9 10.10 -6.46 1.30
CA GLY A 9 11.41 -5.82 1.53
C GLY A 9 12.61 -6.73 1.21
N SER A 10 12.52 -8.03 1.49
CA SER A 10 13.57 -8.98 1.11
C SER A 10 13.61 -9.19 -0.40
N VAL A 11 12.44 -9.25 -1.06
CA VAL A 11 12.34 -9.35 -2.52
C VAL A 11 12.97 -8.14 -3.22
N LEU A 12 12.74 -6.93 -2.70
CA LEU A 12 13.36 -5.70 -3.23
C LEU A 12 14.89 -5.73 -3.10
N ARG A 13 15.42 -6.12 -1.94
CA ARG A 13 16.88 -6.21 -1.75
C ARG A 13 17.49 -7.23 -2.69
N ALA A 14 16.89 -8.41 -2.82
CA ALA A 14 17.36 -9.43 -3.74
C ALA A 14 17.30 -8.97 -5.20
N ALA A 15 16.23 -8.25 -5.59
CA ALA A 15 16.13 -7.68 -6.94
C ALA A 15 17.24 -6.65 -7.20
N SER A 16 17.55 -5.80 -6.22
CA SER A 16 18.65 -4.84 -6.30
C SER A 16 20.01 -5.54 -6.44
N GLU A 17 20.31 -6.52 -5.58
CA GLU A 17 21.57 -7.27 -5.61
C GLU A 17 21.78 -8.07 -6.91
N LEU A 18 20.68 -8.58 -7.49
CA LEU A 18 20.72 -9.40 -8.70
C LEU A 18 20.54 -8.59 -9.98
N SER A 19 20.40 -7.27 -9.90
CA SER A 19 20.04 -6.40 -11.02
C SER A 19 18.83 -6.93 -11.80
N ALA A 20 17.78 -7.31 -11.08
CA ALA A 20 16.59 -7.97 -11.61
C ALA A 20 15.34 -7.09 -11.47
N TYR A 21 14.30 -7.43 -12.24
CA TYR A 21 12.99 -6.79 -12.12
C TYR A 21 12.12 -7.48 -11.08
N THR A 22 11.33 -6.68 -10.36
CA THR A 22 10.26 -7.16 -9.48
C THR A 22 9.06 -6.22 -9.52
N LEU A 23 7.89 -6.75 -9.19
CA LEU A 23 6.68 -5.97 -8.96
C LEU A 23 6.55 -5.71 -7.45
N CYS A 24 6.35 -4.46 -7.07
CA CYS A 24 6.24 -4.03 -5.67
C CYS A 24 5.12 -3.00 -5.52
N ASP A 25 4.49 -2.93 -4.35
CA ASP A 25 3.63 -1.80 -4.01
C ASP A 25 4.47 -0.53 -3.79
N ARG A 26 3.87 0.62 -4.09
CA ARG A 26 4.57 1.91 -4.08
C ARG A 26 5.02 2.32 -2.67
N ALA A 27 4.22 2.06 -1.66
CA ALA A 27 4.55 2.44 -0.29
C ALA A 27 5.80 1.71 0.20
N THR A 28 5.87 0.39 -0.02
CA THR A 28 7.07 -0.39 0.32
C THR A 28 8.29 0.12 -0.43
N PHE A 29 8.19 0.35 -1.75
CA PHE A 29 9.33 0.88 -2.52
C PHE A 29 9.82 2.23 -1.98
N ARG A 30 8.93 3.20 -1.78
CA ARG A 30 9.28 4.54 -1.25
C ARG A 30 9.98 4.49 0.10
N THR A 31 9.59 3.56 0.98
CA THR A 31 10.24 3.42 2.30
C THR A 31 11.66 2.85 2.23
N MET A 32 12.05 2.24 1.11
CA MET A 32 13.32 1.55 0.94
C MET A 32 14.19 2.12 -0.19
N GLU A 33 13.67 3.06 -1.00
CA GLU A 33 14.29 3.52 -2.24
C GLU A 33 15.71 4.03 -2.04
N GLU A 34 15.98 4.74 -0.93
CA GLU A 34 17.33 5.26 -0.61
C GLU A 34 18.38 4.16 -0.39
N ALA A 35 17.94 2.94 -0.06
CA ALA A 35 18.80 1.79 0.24
C ALA A 35 18.86 0.76 -0.90
N LEU A 36 18.26 1.04 -2.05
CA LEU A 36 18.15 0.10 -3.18
C LEU A 36 18.77 0.72 -4.44
N ASP A 37 19.54 -0.10 -5.19
CA ASP A 37 19.93 0.21 -6.57
C ASP A 37 18.84 -0.29 -7.53
N LEU A 38 17.67 0.36 -7.47
CA LEU A 38 16.50 0.03 -8.28
C LEU A 38 15.81 1.32 -8.75
N GLU A 39 15.32 1.31 -9.97
CA GLU A 39 14.54 2.41 -10.56
C GLU A 39 13.12 1.97 -10.90
N VAL A 40 12.18 2.91 -10.85
CA VAL A 40 10.79 2.67 -11.28
C VAL A 40 10.75 2.68 -12.80
N LEU A 41 10.46 1.52 -13.40
CA LEU A 41 10.29 1.40 -14.85
C LEU A 41 8.86 1.60 -15.32
N VAL A 42 7.87 1.22 -14.51
CA VAL A 42 6.45 1.30 -14.83
C VAL A 42 5.67 1.69 -13.58
N GLU A 43 4.90 2.76 -13.66
CA GLU A 43 3.95 3.19 -12.64
C GLU A 43 2.66 3.75 -13.27
N GLY A 44 1.58 3.80 -12.50
CA GLY A 44 0.32 4.44 -12.93
C GLY A 44 -0.54 3.63 -13.93
N ASP A 45 -0.11 2.42 -14.33
CA ASP A 45 -0.95 1.55 -15.17
C ASP A 45 -2.26 1.20 -14.43
N PRO A 46 -3.45 1.40 -15.05
CA PRO A 46 -4.74 1.10 -14.42
C PRO A 46 -4.88 -0.34 -13.92
N ARG A 47 -4.14 -1.30 -14.51
CA ARG A 47 -4.14 -2.71 -14.09
C ARG A 47 -3.40 -2.93 -12.77
N MET A 48 -2.60 -1.97 -12.33
CA MET A 48 -1.81 -2.03 -11.09
C MET A 48 -2.49 -1.30 -9.92
N VAL A 49 -3.74 -0.85 -10.10
CA VAL A 49 -4.50 -0.26 -9.00
C VAL A 49 -4.83 -1.36 -7.97
N ASN A 50 -4.30 -1.20 -6.76
CA ASN A 50 -4.56 -2.09 -5.64
C ASN A 50 -5.65 -1.48 -4.72
N VAL A 51 -6.91 -1.88 -4.93
CA VAL A 51 -8.06 -1.34 -4.18
C VAL A 51 -8.29 -2.11 -2.88
N TYR A 52 -8.36 -1.38 -1.77
CA TYR A 52 -8.69 -1.93 -0.46
C TYR A 52 -10.19 -1.79 -0.18
N HIS A 53 -10.77 -2.80 0.48
CA HIS A 53 -12.16 -2.79 0.90
C HIS A 53 -12.28 -3.15 2.38
N VAL A 54 -13.23 -2.53 3.08
CA VAL A 54 -13.64 -2.95 4.42
C VAL A 54 -14.90 -3.82 4.32
N ILE A 55 -14.87 -5.01 4.93
CA ILE A 55 -15.98 -5.96 4.89
C ILE A 55 -16.48 -6.20 6.31
N VAL A 56 -17.70 -5.75 6.59
CA VAL A 56 -18.38 -6.02 7.87
C VAL A 56 -19.00 -7.41 7.80
N THR A 57 -18.51 -8.34 8.63
CA THR A 57 -19.02 -9.72 8.64
C THR A 57 -20.15 -9.90 9.65
N ALA A 58 -21.14 -10.74 9.30
CA ALA A 58 -22.26 -11.08 10.19
C ALA A 58 -21.85 -11.83 11.47
N ARG A 59 -20.62 -12.36 11.52
CA ARG A 59 -20.08 -13.10 12.67
C ARG A 59 -19.23 -12.23 13.61
N SER A 60 -19.23 -10.91 13.41
CA SER A 60 -18.48 -10.02 14.30
C SER A 60 -19.04 -10.11 15.73
N LYS A 61 -18.14 -10.31 16.71
CA LYS A 61 -18.49 -10.28 18.13
C LYS A 61 -18.91 -8.87 18.57
N GLU A 62 -18.38 -7.85 17.91
CA GLU A 62 -18.59 -6.43 18.19
C GLU A 62 -19.24 -5.76 16.97
N ALA A 63 -20.48 -6.13 16.67
CA ALA A 63 -21.16 -5.74 15.44
C ALA A 63 -21.30 -4.21 15.29
N GLU A 64 -21.60 -3.51 16.38
CA GLU A 64 -21.74 -2.05 16.39
C GLU A 64 -20.39 -1.37 16.14
N ALA A 65 -19.34 -1.73 16.88
CA ALA A 65 -18.01 -1.16 16.69
C ALA A 65 -17.44 -1.44 15.29
N THR A 66 -17.70 -2.63 14.73
CA THR A 66 -17.26 -2.99 13.37
C THR A 66 -17.95 -2.11 12.32
N ARG A 67 -19.25 -1.85 12.48
CA ARG A 67 -19.99 -0.96 11.60
C ARG A 67 -19.52 0.48 11.75
N ALA A 68 -19.36 0.96 12.98
CA ALA A 68 -18.86 2.31 13.26
C ALA A 68 -17.47 2.54 12.64
N PHE A 69 -16.58 1.55 12.69
CA PHE A 69 -15.26 1.63 12.04
C PHE A 69 -15.37 1.72 10.51
N ALA A 70 -16.22 0.89 9.89
CA ALA A 70 -16.43 0.92 8.45
C ALA A 70 -17.06 2.24 7.98
N GLU A 71 -17.97 2.82 8.77
CA GLU A 71 -18.55 4.14 8.51
C GLU A 71 -17.53 5.26 8.69
N TRP A 72 -16.73 5.20 9.76
CA TRP A 72 -15.65 6.16 10.02
C TRP A 72 -14.60 6.17 8.90
N LEU A 73 -14.22 5.00 8.36
CA LEU A 73 -13.31 4.91 7.21
C LEU A 73 -13.83 5.65 5.97
N HIS A 74 -15.14 5.78 5.81
CA HIS A 74 -15.77 6.53 4.71
C HIS A 74 -16.13 7.98 5.08
N SER A 75 -15.82 8.42 6.30
CA SER A 75 -16.06 9.80 6.73
C SER A 75 -14.99 10.76 6.17
N GLU A 76 -15.31 12.05 6.16
CA GLU A 76 -14.33 13.10 5.81
C GLU A 76 -13.06 13.02 6.66
N GLU A 77 -13.18 12.66 7.94
CA GLU A 77 -12.04 12.51 8.83
C GLU A 77 -11.14 11.33 8.42
N GLY A 78 -11.74 10.16 8.20
CA GLY A 78 -11.02 8.96 7.75
C GLY A 78 -10.29 9.21 6.43
N TRP A 79 -10.96 9.84 5.47
CA TRP A 79 -10.38 10.19 4.18
C TRP A 79 -9.24 11.19 4.31
N ARG A 80 -9.38 12.22 5.15
CA ARG A 80 -8.32 13.18 5.42
C ARG A 80 -7.09 12.52 6.03
N ILE A 81 -7.28 11.54 6.92
CA ILE A 81 -6.17 10.79 7.52
C ILE A 81 -5.46 9.94 6.46
N ILE A 82 -6.22 9.20 5.64
CA ILE A 82 -5.67 8.36 4.58
C ILE A 82 -4.92 9.21 3.55
N ASP A 83 -5.55 10.28 3.06
CA ASP A 83 -4.93 11.20 2.10
C ASP A 83 -3.76 11.97 2.72
N GLY A 84 -3.73 12.19 4.04
CA GLY A 84 -2.59 12.81 4.71
C GLY A 84 -1.38 11.89 4.87
N TYR A 85 -1.58 10.58 4.83
CA TYR A 85 -0.56 9.61 5.22
C TYR A 85 0.63 9.58 4.26
N GLY A 86 1.82 9.82 4.82
CA GLY A 86 3.10 9.82 4.09
C GLY A 86 3.43 11.12 3.34
N ARG A 87 2.50 12.09 3.25
CA ARG A 87 2.75 13.35 2.52
C ARG A 87 3.95 14.13 3.03
N GLU A 88 4.13 14.22 4.34
CA GLU A 88 5.24 14.95 4.95
C GLU A 88 6.60 14.33 4.60
N GLN A 89 6.67 13.00 4.56
CA GLN A 89 7.91 12.27 4.34
C GLN A 89 8.24 12.10 2.85
N PHE A 90 7.23 11.85 2.02
CA PHE A 90 7.42 11.45 0.61
C PHE A 90 6.93 12.50 -0.39
N GLY A 91 6.44 13.65 0.08
CA GLY A 91 5.89 14.74 -0.75
C GLY A 91 4.53 14.45 -1.40
N GLU A 92 4.07 13.20 -1.34
CA GLU A 92 2.81 12.73 -1.90
C GLU A 92 2.15 11.70 -0.98
N PRO A 93 0.83 11.48 -1.08
CA PRO A 93 0.17 10.48 -0.24
C PRO A 93 0.52 9.07 -0.70
N LEU A 94 0.77 8.18 0.25
CA LEU A 94 1.03 6.77 -0.06
C LEU A 94 -0.24 6.02 -0.47
N PHE A 95 -1.39 6.45 0.05
CA PHE A 95 -2.70 5.90 -0.25
C PHE A 95 -3.66 7.01 -0.66
N ARG A 96 -4.61 6.69 -1.53
CA ARG A 96 -5.63 7.65 -1.99
C ARG A 96 -7.01 7.08 -1.69
N PRO A 97 -7.91 7.85 -1.04
CA PRO A 97 -9.31 7.46 -0.94
C PRO A 97 -9.91 7.26 -2.34
N THR A 98 -10.79 6.27 -2.48
CA THR A 98 -11.50 6.00 -3.73
C THR A 98 -12.98 6.36 -3.56
N SER A 99 -13.60 6.82 -4.65
CA SER A 99 -15.02 7.21 -4.71
C SER A 99 -15.98 6.05 -4.48
#